data_AF-A0A7W1DQ38-F1
#
_entry.id   AF-A0A7W1DQ38-F1
#
_cell.length_a   1.000
_cell.length_b   1.000
_cell.length_c   1.000
_cell.angle_alpha   90.00
_cell.angle_beta   90.00
_cell.angle_gamma   90.00
#
_symmetry.space_group_name_H-M   'P 1'
#
loop_
_entity.id
_entity.type
_entity.pdbx_description
1 polymer ?
#
loop_
_entity_poly.entity_id
_entity_poly.type
_entity_poly.pdbx_seq_one_letter_code
_entity_poly.pdbx_strand_id
1 'polypeptide(L)'
;MKRPFWYLRRRTVKAEVDEELKIHLEMRSDEPVARGISRAEARREAVRQFGDLEGTREYCRRQDEEKENVMQRALLFQDLMQDLRIGVRSLLRAPVLTLTIIVTVGLGLGATAAIFSAVSAALLHPLPYAEP
;
A
#
# COMPACT_ATOMS: atom_id res chain seq x y z
N MET A 1 20.54 -16.31 20.75
CA MET A 1 19.88 -14.98 20.75
C MET A 1 19.04 -14.86 19.48
N LYS A 2 17.76 -15.27 19.53
CA LYS A 2 16.83 -15.22 18.38
C LYS A 2 15.71 -14.24 18.75
N ARG A 3 15.67 -13.07 18.10
CA ARG A 3 14.59 -12.09 18.31
C ARG A 3 13.32 -12.61 17.63
N PRO A 4 12.20 -12.81 18.34
CA PRO A 4 11.02 -13.40 17.74
C PRO A 4 10.27 -12.36 16.89
N PHE A 5 9.69 -12.85 15.79
CA PHE A 5 9.08 -12.16 14.65
C PHE A 5 7.80 -11.33 14.96
N TRP A 6 7.47 -11.10 16.23
CA TRP A 6 6.16 -10.55 16.64
C TRP A 6 5.96 -9.05 16.34
N TYR A 7 7.00 -8.34 15.89
CA TYR A 7 6.89 -6.96 15.38
C TYR A 7 6.41 -6.86 13.93
N LEU A 8 6.35 -7.96 13.16
CA LEU A 8 5.87 -7.93 11.77
C LEU A 8 4.35 -8.00 11.62
N ARG A 9 3.60 -8.18 12.71
CA ARG A 9 2.16 -8.02 12.68
C ARG A 9 1.83 -6.55 12.89
N ARG A 10 1.76 -5.77 11.79
CA ARG A 10 1.10 -4.46 11.83
C ARG A 10 -0.33 -4.71 12.33
N ARG A 11 -0.63 -4.24 13.54
CA ARG A 11 -2.02 -4.10 13.99
C ARG A 11 -2.71 -3.17 13.00
N THR A 12 -3.96 -3.45 12.68
CA THR A 12 -4.74 -2.51 11.86
C THR A 12 -4.92 -1.22 12.64
N VAL A 13 -4.97 -0.08 11.95
CA VAL A 13 -5.27 1.24 12.55
C VAL A 13 -6.44 1.15 13.53
N LYS A 14 -7.50 0.42 13.16
CA LYS A 14 -8.64 0.14 14.03
C LYS A 14 -8.25 -0.51 15.37
N ALA A 15 -7.42 -1.54 15.34
CA ALA A 15 -7.00 -2.24 16.55
C ALA A 15 -6.07 -1.41 17.44
N GLU A 16 -5.35 -0.44 16.87
CA GLU A 16 -4.48 0.48 17.60
C GLU A 16 -5.31 1.57 18.30
N VAL A 17 -6.23 2.21 17.57
CA VAL A 17 -7.20 3.19 18.12
C VAL A 17 -8.06 2.59 19.23
N ASP A 18 -8.51 1.34 19.06
CA ASP A 18 -9.31 0.62 20.06
C ASP A 18 -8.55 0.37 21.37
N GLU A 19 -7.26 0.04 21.26
CA GLU A 19 -6.42 -0.24 22.43
C GLU A 19 -6.10 1.06 23.18
N GLU A 20 -5.80 2.13 22.47
CA GLU A 20 -5.51 3.42 23.06
C GLU A 20 -6.72 4.01 23.79
N LEU A 21 -7.92 3.93 23.19
CA LEU A 21 -9.17 4.31 23.85
C LEU A 21 -9.44 3.50 25.11
N LYS A 22 -9.14 2.19 25.09
CA LYS A 22 -9.29 1.32 26.25
C LYS A 22 -8.34 1.72 27.37
N ILE A 23 -7.07 2.00 27.05
CA ILE A 23 -6.06 2.45 28.01
C ILE A 23 -6.47 3.78 28.65
N HIS A 24 -6.99 4.73 27.86
CA HIS A 24 -7.47 6.00 28.37
C HIS A 24 -8.68 5.87 29.31
N LEU A 25 -9.63 4.99 28.97
CA LEU A 25 -10.78 4.71 29.83
C LEU A 25 -10.37 4.01 31.13
N GLU A 26 -9.40 3.09 31.08
CA GLU A 26 -8.87 2.42 32.26
C GLU A 26 -8.16 3.41 33.19
N MET A 27 -7.28 4.27 32.67
CA MET A 27 -6.62 5.32 33.47
C MET A 27 -7.62 6.26 34.13
N ARG A 28 -8.68 6.69 33.42
CA ARG A 28 -9.74 7.53 34.03
C ARG A 28 -10.57 6.80 35.08
N SER A 29 -10.64 5.47 35.01
CA SER A 29 -11.38 4.67 35.99
C SER A 29 -10.58 4.38 37.27
N ASP A 30 -9.26 4.56 37.28
CA ASP A 30 -8.42 4.32 38.46
C ASP A 30 -8.58 5.41 39.54
N GLU A 31 -8.81 6.68 39.16
CA GLU A 31 -9.04 7.79 40.09
C GLU A 31 -10.32 7.63 40.96
N PRO A 32 -11.49 7.27 40.39
CA PRO A 32 -12.69 6.97 41.18
C PRO A 32 -12.55 5.71 42.04
N VAL A 33 -11.84 4.69 41.55
CA VAL A 33 -11.59 3.45 42.31
C VAL A 33 -10.72 3.72 43.54
N ALA A 34 -9.71 4.59 43.42
CA ALA A 34 -8.90 5.04 44.56
C ALA A 34 -9.72 5.80 45.61
N ARG A 35 -10.88 6.37 45.24
CA ARG A 35 -11.83 7.03 46.14
C ARG A 35 -12.90 6.08 46.71
N GLY A 36 -12.77 4.78 46.48
CA GLY A 36 -13.65 3.74 47.05
C GLY A 36 -14.87 3.37 46.20
N ILE A 37 -14.96 3.88 44.97
CA ILE A 37 -16.05 3.53 44.04
C ILE A 37 -15.74 2.18 43.38
N SER A 38 -16.76 1.33 43.18
CA SER A 38 -16.56 0.03 42.53
C SER A 38 -16.02 0.18 41.11
N ARG A 39 -15.11 -0.71 40.67
CA ARG A 39 -14.53 -0.69 39.29
C ARG A 39 -15.60 -0.62 38.19
N ALA A 40 -16.72 -1.31 38.40
CA ALA A 40 -17.83 -1.33 37.44
C ALA A 40 -18.54 0.02 37.34
N GLU A 41 -18.73 0.73 38.46
CA GLU A 41 -19.27 2.09 38.46
C GLU A 41 -18.28 3.12 37.94
N ALA A 42 -17.01 3.04 38.37
CA ALA A 42 -15.95 3.92 37.90
C ALA A 42 -15.81 3.89 36.37
N ARG A 43 -15.92 2.70 35.77
CA ARG A 43 -15.88 2.54 34.31
C ARG A 43 -17.11 3.13 33.61
N ARG A 44 -18.31 2.94 34.18
CA ARG A 44 -19.55 3.52 33.64
C ARG A 44 -19.52 5.05 33.70
N GLU A 45 -18.99 5.61 34.76
CA GLU A 45 -18.82 7.06 34.92
C GLU A 45 -17.75 7.60 33.97
N ALA A 46 -16.61 6.91 33.83
CA ALA A 46 -15.55 7.29 32.91
C ALA A 46 -16.04 7.34 31.44
N VAL A 47 -16.86 6.36 31.01
CA VAL A 47 -17.51 6.36 29.69
C VAL A 47 -18.46 7.55 29.54
N ARG A 48 -19.24 7.85 30.58
CA ARG A 48 -20.20 8.98 30.58
C ARG A 48 -19.49 10.33 30.47
N GLN A 49 -18.36 10.49 31.16
CA GLN A 49 -17.53 11.70 31.13
C GLN A 49 -16.70 11.83 29.86
N PHE A 50 -16.44 10.74 29.14
CA PHE A 50 -15.71 10.77 27.87
C PHE A 50 -16.55 11.38 26.73
N GLY A 51 -17.88 11.33 26.84
CA GLY A 51 -18.79 11.85 25.82
C GLY A 51 -18.91 10.90 24.62
N ASP A 52 -18.83 11.43 23.39
CA ASP A 52 -18.98 10.66 22.15
C ASP A 52 -17.70 9.86 21.81
N LEU A 53 -17.59 8.70 22.45
CA LEU A 53 -16.53 7.72 22.22
C LEU A 53 -16.55 7.16 20.78
N GLU A 54 -17.73 6.93 20.22
CA GLU A 54 -17.86 6.30 18.91
C GLU A 54 -17.46 7.28 17.80
N GLY A 55 -17.87 8.55 17.89
CA GLY A 55 -17.46 9.60 16.95
C GLY A 55 -15.95 9.88 17.00
N THR A 56 -15.35 9.89 18.19
CA THR A 56 -13.90 10.08 18.35
C THR A 56 -13.12 8.91 17.73
N ARG A 57 -13.60 7.68 17.94
CA ARG A 57 -13.03 6.47 17.35
C ARG A 57 -13.09 6.47 15.83
N GLU A 58 -14.23 6.82 15.26
CA GLU A 58 -14.39 6.90 13.81
C GLU A 58 -13.52 8.01 13.20
N TYR A 59 -13.42 9.16 13.85
CA TYR A 59 -12.56 10.26 13.43
C TYR A 59 -11.08 9.84 13.39
N CYS A 60 -10.56 9.29 14.49
CA CYS A 60 -9.18 8.80 14.57
C CYS A 60 -8.91 7.72 13.52
N ARG A 61 -9.83 6.76 13.37
CA ARG A 61 -9.70 5.70 12.37
C ARG A 61 -9.65 6.24 10.95
N ARG A 62 -10.53 7.18 10.60
CA ARG A 62 -10.56 7.75 9.23
C ARG A 62 -9.28 8.54 8.94
N GLN A 63 -8.79 9.30 9.92
CA GLN A 63 -7.59 10.12 9.74
C GLN A 63 -6.33 9.26 9.56
N ASP A 64 -6.20 8.19 10.35
CA ASP A 64 -5.03 7.30 10.27
C ASP A 64 -5.10 6.35 9.06
N GLU A 65 -6.28 5.87 8.66
CA GLU A 65 -6.43 5.08 7.43
C GLU A 65 -6.03 5.91 6.19
N GLU A 66 -6.42 7.18 6.11
CA GLU A 66 -6.04 8.07 5.00
C GLU A 66 -4.52 8.33 4.98
N LYS A 67 -3.93 8.64 6.14
CA LYS A 67 -2.48 8.91 6.26
C LYS A 67 -1.64 7.67 5.96
N GLU A 68 -2.02 6.51 6.47
CA GLU A 68 -1.28 5.26 6.25
C GLU A 68 -1.25 4.90 4.76
N ASN A 69 -2.39 5.02 4.06
CA ASN A 69 -2.47 4.77 2.63
C ASN A 69 -1.63 5.75 1.80
N VAL A 70 -1.66 7.05 2.12
CA VAL A 70 -0.84 8.06 1.44
C VAL A 70 0.64 7.81 1.69
N MET A 71 1.03 7.53 2.92
CA MET A 71 2.42 7.28 3.29
C MET A 71 2.93 5.98 2.65
N GLN A 72 2.15 4.91 2.65
CA GLN A 72 2.50 3.66 1.96
C GLN A 72 2.70 3.88 0.46
N ARG A 73 1.80 4.62 -0.20
CA ARG A 73 1.95 4.96 -1.62
C ARG A 73 3.20 5.80 -1.90
N ALA A 74 3.48 6.79 -1.04
CA ALA A 74 4.67 7.62 -1.18
C ALA A 74 5.96 6.79 -1.04
N LEU A 75 6.01 5.90 -0.05
CA LEU A 75 7.14 4.99 0.16
C LEU A 75 7.35 4.05 -1.05
N LEU A 76 6.28 3.41 -1.53
CA LEU A 76 6.36 2.54 -2.71
C LEU A 76 6.85 3.29 -3.95
N PHE A 77 6.39 4.54 -4.14
CA PHE A 77 6.84 5.37 -5.26
C PHE A 77 8.31 5.79 -5.11
N GLN A 78 8.75 6.12 -3.91
CA GLN A 78 10.14 6.45 -3.62
C GLN A 78 11.06 5.25 -3.88
N ASP A 79 10.71 4.07 -3.39
CA ASP A 79 11.46 2.84 -3.62
C ASP A 79 11.55 2.50 -5.11
N LEU A 80 10.41 2.58 -5.83
CA LEU A 80 10.38 2.33 -7.27
C LEU A 80 11.26 3.33 -8.05
N MET A 81 11.22 4.62 -7.69
CA MET A 81 12.06 5.64 -8.31
C MET A 81 13.54 5.43 -8.03
N GLN A 82 13.88 4.98 -6.82
CA GLN A 82 15.25 4.65 -6.45
C GLN A 82 15.75 3.45 -7.25
N ASP A 83 14.98 2.37 -7.31
CA ASP A 83 15.32 1.17 -8.06
C ASP A 83 15.44 1.45 -9.56
N LEU A 84 14.53 2.25 -10.12
CA LEU A 84 14.59 2.65 -11.52
C LEU A 84 15.83 3.52 -11.81
N ARG A 85 16.16 4.47 -10.94
CA ARG A 85 17.39 5.28 -11.07
C ARG A 85 18.65 4.41 -11.01
N ILE A 86 18.70 3.47 -10.08
CA ILE A 86 19.84 2.55 -9.93
C ILE A 86 19.93 1.62 -11.14
N GLY A 87 18.80 1.06 -11.59
CA GLY A 87 18.70 0.19 -12.75
C GLY A 87 19.17 0.87 -14.03
N VAL A 88 18.66 2.08 -14.33
CA VAL A 88 19.08 2.86 -15.49
C VAL A 88 20.58 3.18 -15.42
N ARG A 89 21.09 3.58 -14.24
CA ARG A 89 22.52 3.82 -14.06
C ARG A 89 23.36 2.56 -14.28
N SER A 90 22.85 1.38 -13.93
CA SER A 90 23.50 0.10 -14.18
C SER A 90 23.56 -0.20 -15.68
N LEU A 91 22.46 -0.01 -16.40
CA LEU A 91 22.39 -0.20 -17.85
C LEU A 91 23.38 0.70 -18.60
N LEU A 92 23.51 1.96 -18.18
CA LEU A 92 24.46 2.92 -18.75
C LEU A 92 25.93 2.55 -18.47
N ARG A 93 26.20 1.79 -17.41
CA ARG A 93 27.56 1.30 -17.09
C ARG A 93 27.96 0.04 -17.86
N ALA A 94 26.99 -0.69 -18.41
CA ALA A 94 27.21 -1.92 -19.18
C ALA A 94 26.66 -1.79 -20.62
N PRO A 95 27.17 -0.84 -21.43
CA PRO A 95 26.55 -0.45 -22.70
C PRO A 95 26.49 -1.59 -23.73
N VAL A 96 27.49 -2.47 -23.77
CA VAL A 96 27.54 -3.60 -24.71
C VAL A 96 26.43 -4.61 -24.42
N LEU A 97 26.26 -4.98 -23.15
CA LEU A 97 25.20 -5.91 -22.72
C LEU A 97 23.83 -5.29 -22.98
N THR A 98 23.64 -4.03 -22.58
CA THR A 98 22.39 -3.28 -22.78
C THR A 98 22.00 -3.23 -24.25
N LEU A 99 22.95 -2.92 -25.15
CA LEU A 99 22.69 -2.84 -26.59
C LEU A 99 22.33 -4.21 -27.18
N THR A 100 23.03 -5.26 -26.75
CA THR A 100 22.72 -6.64 -27.18
C THR A 100 21.29 -7.01 -26.80
N ILE A 101 20.89 -6.76 -25.55
CA ILE A 101 19.53 -7.02 -25.06
C ILE A 101 18.51 -6.21 -25.87
N ILE A 102 18.73 -4.92 -26.07
CA ILE A 102 17.82 -4.05 -26.84
C ILE A 102 17.63 -4.58 -28.26
N VAL A 103 18.71 -4.97 -28.94
CA VAL A 103 18.64 -5.51 -30.31
C VAL A 103 17.89 -6.85 -30.33
N THR A 104 18.23 -7.78 -29.42
CA THR A 104 17.56 -9.08 -29.36
C THR A 104 16.07 -8.95 -29.08
N VAL A 105 15.69 -8.15 -28.07
CA VAL A 105 14.29 -7.92 -27.70
C VAL A 105 13.56 -7.15 -28.80
N GLY A 106 14.18 -6.11 -29.34
CA GLY A 106 13.61 -5.29 -30.42
C GLY A 106 13.33 -6.10 -31.67
N LEU A 107 14.26 -6.97 -32.07
CA LEU A 107 14.06 -7.87 -33.21
C LEU A 107 12.91 -8.86 -32.97
N GLY A 108 12.83 -9.46 -31.78
CA GLY A 108 11.74 -10.38 -31.45
C GLY A 108 10.36 -9.72 -31.47
N LEU A 109 10.24 -8.55 -30.82
CA LEU A 109 9.01 -7.77 -30.81
C LEU A 109 8.63 -7.27 -32.21
N GLY A 110 9.61 -6.74 -32.95
CA GLY A 110 9.41 -6.21 -34.30
C GLY A 110 9.03 -7.31 -35.30
N ALA A 111 9.67 -8.47 -35.24
CA ALA A 111 9.34 -9.62 -36.08
C ALA A 111 7.90 -10.09 -35.81
N THR A 112 7.52 -10.22 -34.53
CA THR A 112 6.17 -10.63 -34.14
C THR A 112 5.12 -9.62 -34.64
N ALA A 113 5.37 -8.32 -34.45
CA ALA A 113 4.49 -7.26 -34.92
C ALA A 113 4.38 -7.23 -36.46
N ALA A 114 5.50 -7.41 -37.17
CA ALA A 114 5.53 -7.42 -38.64
C ALA A 114 4.76 -8.61 -39.21
N ILE A 115 4.93 -9.80 -38.65
CA ILE A 115 4.17 -10.99 -39.04
C ILE A 115 2.68 -10.77 -38.80
N PHE A 116 2.29 -10.32 -37.61
CA PHE A 116 0.88 -10.05 -37.29
C PHE A 116 0.28 -8.98 -38.20
N SER A 117 1.03 -7.91 -38.49
CA SER A 117 0.62 -6.85 -39.41
C SER A 117 0.43 -7.38 -40.83
N ALA A 118 1.38 -8.16 -41.35
CA ALA A 118 1.28 -8.77 -42.67
C ALA A 118 0.09 -9.74 -42.77
N VAL A 119 -0.11 -10.59 -41.76
CA VAL A 119 -1.24 -11.52 -41.68
C VAL A 119 -2.56 -10.76 -41.61
N SER A 120 -2.64 -9.71 -40.79
CA SER A 120 -3.85 -8.88 -40.68
C SER A 120 -4.15 -8.15 -41.99
N ALA A 121 -3.13 -7.62 -42.67
CA ALA A 121 -3.29 -6.98 -43.97
C ALA A 121 -3.71 -7.97 -45.07
N ALA A 122 -3.19 -9.20 -45.03
CA ALA A 122 -3.50 -10.21 -46.05
C ALA A 122 -4.85 -10.92 -45.82
N LEU A 123 -5.23 -11.18 -44.56
CA LEU A 123 -6.40 -12.02 -44.22
C LEU A 123 -7.59 -11.24 -43.65
N LEU A 124 -7.38 -10.11 -42.96
CA LEU A 124 -8.44 -9.39 -42.26
C LEU A 124 -8.90 -8.12 -42.99
N HIS A 125 -8.04 -7.53 -43.83
CA HIS A 125 -8.39 -6.41 -44.71
C HIS A 125 -8.04 -6.78 -46.16
N PRO A 126 -8.80 -7.67 -46.81
CA PRO A 126 -8.53 -8.01 -48.21
C PRO A 126 -8.52 -6.73 -49.03
N LEU A 127 -7.35 -6.40 -49.59
CA LEU A 127 -7.18 -5.31 -50.53
C LEU A 127 -8.19 -5.53 -51.68
N PRO A 128 -8.95 -4.50 -52.09
CA PRO A 128 -9.86 -4.62 -53.22
C PRO A 128 -9.01 -4.96 -54.45
N TYR A 129 -8.98 -6.25 -54.80
CA TYR A 129 -8.44 -6.68 -56.07
C TYR A 129 -9.34 -6.04 -57.12
N ALA A 130 -8.76 -5.22 -57.99
CA ALA A 130 -9.46 -4.78 -59.19
C ALA A 130 -9.81 -6.05 -59.98
N GLU A 131 -11.10 -6.34 -60.09
CA GLU A 131 -11.60 -7.43 -60.92
C GLU A 131 -11.13 -7.18 -62.37
N PRO A 132 -10.62 -8.22 -63.08
CA PRO A 132 -10.24 -8.12 -64.48
C PRO A 132 -11.44 -7.87 -65.40
#